data_AF-A0A2D6X078-F1
#
_entry.id   AF-A0A2D6X078-F1
#
_cell.length_a   1.000
_cell.length_b   1.000
_cell.length_c   1.000
_cell.angle_alpha   90.00
_cell.angle_beta   90.00
_cell.angle_gamma   90.00
#
_symmetry.space_group_name_H-M   'P 1'
#
loop_
_entity.id
_entity.type
_entity.pdbx_description
1 polymer ?
#
loop_
_entity_poly.entity_id
_entity_poly.type
_entity_poly.pdbx_seq_one_letter_code
_entity_poly.pdbx_strand_id
1 'polypeptide(L)'
;MPLSRLYHQFEIGDLVRENEVIAFYDESPMIGVIINIRRGFYCFYYGSEALYQDELTIRWIDLPRVELLPSDLVHLVSRAQK
;
A
#
# COMPACT_ATOMS: atom_id res chain seq x y z
N MET A 1 -15.06 -11.75 -13.01
CA MET A 1 -15.25 -11.38 -11.58
C MET A 1 -15.52 -9.87 -11.50
N PRO A 2 -16.43 -9.37 -10.65
CA PRO A 2 -16.72 -7.93 -10.60
C PRO A 2 -15.55 -7.18 -9.96
N LEU A 3 -15.03 -6.17 -10.68
CA LEU A 3 -13.87 -5.35 -10.33
C LEU A 3 -14.03 -4.62 -8.97
N SER A 4 -15.27 -4.38 -8.52
CA SER A 4 -15.56 -3.63 -7.28
C SER A 4 -15.03 -4.24 -5.98
N ARG A 5 -14.72 -5.55 -5.96
CA ARG A 5 -14.14 -6.22 -4.78
C ARG A 5 -12.61 -6.10 -4.66
N LEU A 6 -11.92 -5.64 -5.71
CA LEU A 6 -10.46 -5.58 -5.72
C LEU A 6 -9.89 -4.27 -5.12
N TYR A 7 -10.73 -3.24 -4.91
CA TYR A 7 -10.25 -1.88 -4.61
C TYR A 7 -10.39 -1.42 -3.16
N HIS A 8 -10.92 -2.25 -2.25
CA HIS A 8 -11.08 -1.89 -0.84
C HIS A 8 -10.43 -2.95 0.05
N GLN A 9 -9.14 -3.19 -0.17
CA GLN A 9 -8.42 -4.25 0.51
C GLN A 9 -7.94 -3.84 1.92
N PHE A 10 -7.76 -2.55 2.21
CA PHE A 10 -7.08 -2.09 3.43
C PHE A 10 -7.92 -1.16 4.31
N GLU A 11 -7.63 -1.17 5.62
CA GLU A 11 -8.18 -0.28 6.64
C GLU A 11 -7.04 0.46 7.38
N ILE A 12 -7.36 1.61 7.99
CA ILE A 12 -6.40 2.35 8.83
C ILE A 12 -6.05 1.48 10.05
N GLY A 13 -4.76 1.41 10.38
CA GLY A 13 -4.22 0.56 11.44
C GLY A 13 -3.76 -0.82 10.97
N ASP A 14 -4.06 -1.22 9.73
CA ASP A 14 -3.52 -2.45 9.17
C ASP A 14 -1.99 -2.39 9.12
N LEU A 15 -1.36 -3.52 9.44
CA LEU A 15 0.07 -3.73 9.22
C LEU A 15 0.28 -4.26 7.81
N VAL A 16 1.21 -3.64 7.10
CA VAL A 16 1.55 -3.97 5.72
C VAL A 16 3.04 -4.15 5.56
N ARG A 17 3.43 -4.89 4.52
CA ARG A 17 4.81 -5.10 4.10
C ARG A 17 4.98 -4.61 2.68
N GLU A 18 6.09 -3.96 2.40
CA GLU A 18 6.47 -3.59 1.03
C GLU A 18 6.52 -4.81 0.09
N ASN A 19 6.01 -4.66 -1.13
CA ASN A 19 6.15 -5.69 -2.15
C ASN A 19 7.57 -5.65 -2.74
N GLU A 20 8.09 -6.81 -3.15
CA GLU A 20 9.44 -6.96 -3.72
C GLU A 20 9.65 -6.16 -5.02
N VAL A 21 8.57 -5.69 -5.65
CA VAL A 21 8.59 -4.85 -6.86
C VAL A 21 9.20 -3.46 -6.62
N ILE A 22 9.14 -2.93 -5.40
CA ILE A 22 9.62 -1.57 -5.04
C ILE A 22 10.69 -1.60 -3.96
N ALA A 23 11.13 -2.79 -3.54
CA ALA A 23 12.30 -2.94 -2.70
C ALA A 23 13.55 -2.54 -3.51
N PHE A 24 13.73 -1.23 -3.73
CA PHE A 24 14.89 -0.62 -4.39
C PHE A 24 16.12 -0.55 -3.48
N TYR A 25 16.08 -1.24 -2.35
CA TYR A 25 17.12 -1.22 -1.34
C TYR A 25 17.54 -2.65 -1.06
N ASP A 26 18.85 -2.88 -0.91
CA ASP A 26 19.48 -4.15 -0.45
C ASP A 26 19.01 -4.59 0.96
N GLU A 27 17.91 -4.02 1.47
CA GLU A 27 17.34 -4.22 2.79
C GLU A 27 16.07 -5.07 2.68
N SER A 28 15.79 -5.83 3.73
CA SER A 28 14.62 -6.71 3.80
C SER A 28 13.31 -5.90 3.65
N PRO A 29 12.24 -6.48 3.07
CA PRO A 29 10.96 -5.80 2.90
C PRO A 29 10.45 -5.18 4.21
N MET A 30 10.25 -3.86 4.21
CA MET A 30 9.89 -3.11 5.41
C MET A 30 8.45 -3.38 5.86
N ILE A 31 8.23 -3.29 7.19
CA ILE A 31 6.90 -3.35 7.78
C ILE A 31 6.45 -1.95 8.21
N GLY A 32 5.22 -1.62 7.87
CA GLY A 32 4.62 -0.32 8.18
C GLY A 32 3.17 -0.45 8.64
N VAL A 33 2.66 0.63 9.22
CA VAL A 33 1.25 0.76 9.61
C VAL A 33 0.57 1.78 8.72
N ILE A 34 -0.62 1.45 8.23
CA ILE A 34 -1.45 2.39 7.47
C ILE A 34 -2.02 3.43 8.44
N ILE A 35 -1.71 4.69 8.20
CA ILE A 35 -2.20 5.81 9.03
C ILE A 35 -3.25 6.66 8.32
N ASN A 36 -3.35 6.56 6.99
CA ASN A 36 -4.39 7.21 6.20
C ASN A 36 -4.61 6.47 4.87
N ILE A 37 -5.80 6.59 4.30
CA ILE A 37 -6.14 6.02 3.00
C ILE A 37 -6.89 7.06 2.17
N ARG A 38 -6.34 7.40 1.01
CA ARG A 38 -7.05 8.16 -0.02
C ARG A 38 -7.67 7.18 -1.00
N ARG A 39 -9.00 7.09 -0.95
CA ARG A 39 -9.77 6.17 -1.80
C ARG A 39 -9.90 6.69 -3.22
N GLY A 40 -9.88 5.77 -4.19
CA GLY A 40 -10.17 6.08 -5.59
C GLY A 40 -9.11 6.95 -6.27
N PHE A 41 -7.86 6.60 -6.04
CA PHE A 41 -6.70 7.21 -6.66
C PHE A 41 -6.39 6.55 -8.02
N TYR A 42 -5.99 7.37 -9.00
CA TYR A 42 -5.49 6.88 -10.28
C TYR A 42 -3.97 6.84 -10.25
N CYS A 43 -3.40 5.65 -10.29
CA CYS A 43 -1.96 5.47 -10.42
C CYS A 43 -1.58 5.29 -11.89
N PHE A 44 -0.60 6.06 -12.35
CA PHE A 44 -0.05 5.96 -13.70
C PHE A 44 1.26 5.18 -13.66
N TYR A 45 1.27 3.99 -14.24
CA TYR A 45 2.51 3.26 -14.51
C TYR A 45 3.10 3.69 -15.85
N TYR A 46 4.43 3.61 -15.98
CA TYR A 46 5.12 3.83 -17.26
C TYR A 46 4.55 2.84 -18.30
N GLY A 47 3.80 3.33 -19.29
CA GLY A 47 3.21 2.48 -20.32
C GLY A 47 1.71 2.63 -20.58
N SER A 48 1.06 3.67 -20.06
CA SER A 48 -0.30 4.16 -20.43
C SER A 48 -1.53 3.46 -19.82
N GLU A 49 -1.36 2.47 -18.95
CA GLU A 49 -2.49 1.91 -18.19
C GLU A 49 -2.63 2.61 -16.83
N ALA A 50 -3.70 3.40 -16.70
CA ALA A 50 -4.10 3.97 -15.42
C ALA A 50 -4.85 2.90 -14.61
N LEU A 51 -4.28 2.52 -13.46
CA LEU A 51 -4.91 1.59 -12.53
C LEU A 51 -5.65 2.41 -11.46
N TYR A 52 -6.95 2.13 -11.32
CA TYR A 52 -7.76 2.68 -10.24
C TYR A 52 -7.49 1.87 -8.98
N GLN A 53 -7.02 2.50 -7.91
CA GLN A 53 -6.71 1.82 -6.65
C GLN A 53 -6.68 2.80 -5.47
N ASP A 54 -6.37 2.33 -4.26
CA ASP A 54 -6.20 3.22 -3.12
C ASP A 54 -4.76 3.72 -3.02
N GLU A 55 -4.57 4.95 -2.55
CA GLU A 55 -3.27 5.48 -2.14
C GLU A 55 -3.20 5.40 -0.61
N LEU A 56 -2.19 4.69 -0.11
CA LEU A 56 -1.97 4.42 1.29
C LEU A 56 -0.92 5.39 1.83
N THR A 57 -1.18 6.02 2.97
CA THR A 57 -0.15 6.68 3.76
C THR A 57 0.35 5.71 4.83
N ILE A 58 1.63 5.33 4.73
CA ILE A 58 2.23 4.30 5.58
C ILE A 58 3.32 4.94 6.42
N ARG A 59 3.30 4.67 7.73
CA ARG A 59 4.43 4.94 8.62
C ARG A 59 5.24 3.65 8.78
N TRP A 60 6.47 3.67 8.30
CA TRP A 60 7.38 2.55 8.41
C TRP A 60 7.86 2.39 9.86
N ILE A 61 7.97 1.14 10.34
CA ILE A 61 8.40 0.86 11.72
C ILE A 61 9.91 0.98 11.83
N ASP A 62 10.62 0.45 10.84
CA ASP A 62 12.08 0.35 10.85
C ASP A 62 12.77 1.67 10.50
N LEU A 63 12.04 2.60 9.86
CA LEU A 63 12.55 3.91 9.46
C LEU A 63 11.59 5.04 9.90
N PRO A 64 12.10 6.19 10.36
CA PRO A 64 11.29 7.34 10.79
C PRO A 64 10.74 8.13 9.59
N ARG A 65 10.17 7.44 8.59
CA ARG A 65 9.60 8.03 7.38
C ARG A 65 8.14 7.64 7.20
N VAL A 66 7.42 8.55 6.56
CA VAL A 66 6.05 8.36 6.11
C VAL A 66 6.05 8.43 4.60
N GLU A 67 5.43 7.45 3.95
CA GLU A 67 5.38 7.37 2.50
C GLU A 67 3.96 7.21 1.99
N LEU A 68 3.74 7.71 0.77
CA LEU A 68 2.50 7.59 0.02
C LEU A 68 2.74 6.56 -1.08
N LEU A 69 2.03 5.43 -1.00
CA LEU A 69 2.19 4.34 -1.95
C LEU A 69 0.83 3.85 -2.45
N PRO A 70 0.71 3.55 -3.75
CA PRO A 70 -0.41 2.79 -4.28
C PRO A 70 -0.56 1.43 -3.57
N SER A 71 -1.79 0.98 -3.37
CA SER A 71 -2.13 -0.18 -2.56
C SER A 71 -1.62 -1.54 -3.08
N ASP A 72 -1.38 -1.67 -4.39
CA ASP A 72 -0.80 -2.86 -5.02
C ASP A 72 0.70 -3.05 -4.74
N LEU A 73 1.35 -2.02 -4.19
CA LEU A 73 2.75 -2.01 -3.82
C LEU A 73 3.02 -2.60 -2.43
N VAL A 74 1.99 -3.04 -1.71
CA VAL A 74 2.13 -3.62 -0.38
C VAL A 74 1.24 -4.84 -0.16
N HIS A 75 1.67 -5.70 0.75
CA HIS A 75 0.94 -6.89 1.19
C HIS A 75 0.42 -6.70 2.61
N LEU A 76 -0.81 -7.16 2.88
CA LEU A 76 -1.35 -7.19 4.23
C LEU A 76 -0.58 -8.21 5.09
N VAL A 77 -0.05 -7.76 6.22
CA VAL A 77 0.58 -8.61 7.24
C VAL A 77 -0.41 -8.95 8.34
N SER A 78 -1.12 -7.94 8.86
CA SER A 78 -2.13 -8.11 9.91
C SER A 78 -3.20 -7.04 9.81
N ARG A 79 -4.43 -7.41 10.17
CA ARG A 79 -5.53 -6.46 10.31
C ARG A 79 -5.46 -5.70 11.64
N ALA A 80 -5.89 -4.45 11.63
CA ALA A 80 -6.29 -3.78 12.87
C ALA A 80 -7.44 -4.57 13.52
N GLN A 81 -7.36 -4.81 14.82
CA GLN A 81 -8.51 -5.31 15.57
C GLN A 81 -9.50 -4.15 15.75
N LYS A 82 -10.75 -4.35 15.34
CA LYS A 82 -11.85 -3.41 15.57
C LYS A 82 -12.30 -3.44 17.03
#